data_AF-A0A7X8WB91-F1
#
_entry.id   AF-A0A7X8WB91-F1
#
_cell.length_a   1.000
_cell.length_b   1.000
_cell.length_c   1.000
_cell.angle_alpha   90.00
_cell.angle_beta   90.00
_cell.angle_gamma   90.00
#
_symmetry.space_group_name_H-M   'P 1'
#
loop_
_entity.id
_entity.type
_entity.pdbx_description
1 polymer ?
#
loop_
_entity_poly.entity_id
_entity_poly.type
_entity_poly.pdbx_seq_one_letter_code
_entity_poly.pdbx_strand_id
1 'polypeptide(L)'
;MNNLNQLLLKTAFACMVCDGDIDDSEVKLIKELHIKKKAFGDITLDVEIDKLIESINNDSNFFIRTYFEELNSTELSKEDELKIIETAVKVIEADEKIEYNEIRFFKIIRSKLNISNDEILELYPTLEEYLETDIISESYLANLQFGFFDSSNLPQFQSLGNDFKV
;
A
#
# COMPACT_ATOMS: atom_id res chain seq x y z
N MET A 1 7.63 -3.39 -18.81
CA MET A 1 7.61 -3.28 -17.34
C MET A 1 6.64 -4.34 -16.82
N ASN A 2 7.03 -5.10 -15.81
CA ASN A 2 6.14 -6.08 -15.22
C ASN A 2 5.08 -5.34 -14.39
N ASN A 3 3.80 -5.49 -14.71
CA ASN A 3 2.68 -4.76 -14.09
C ASN A 3 2.71 -4.90 -12.56
N LEU A 4 3.10 -6.08 -12.07
CA LEU A 4 3.23 -6.37 -10.64
C LEU A 4 4.26 -5.50 -9.91
N ASN A 5 5.42 -5.22 -10.49
CA ASN A 5 6.48 -4.48 -9.80
C ASN A 5 6.06 -3.05 -9.47
N GLN A 6 5.35 -2.41 -10.40
CA GLN A 6 4.78 -1.08 -10.21
C GLN A 6 3.65 -1.12 -9.19
N LEU A 7 2.80 -2.15 -9.25
CA LEU A 7 1.72 -2.34 -8.29
C LEU A 7 2.22 -2.58 -6.86
N LEU A 8 3.33 -3.32 -6.70
CA LEU A 8 3.99 -3.51 -5.40
C LEU A 8 4.56 -2.20 -4.86
N LEU A 9 5.21 -1.39 -5.70
CA LEU A 9 5.71 -0.07 -5.29
C LEU A 9 4.55 0.87 -4.90
N LYS A 10 3.47 0.91 -5.70
CA LYS A 10 2.27 1.68 -5.37
C LYS A 10 1.61 1.22 -4.09
N THR A 11 1.57 -0.08 -3.83
CA THR A 11 1.06 -0.65 -2.58
C THR A 11 1.89 -0.18 -1.39
N ALA A 12 3.21 -0.28 -1.48
CA ALA A 12 4.10 0.20 -0.43
C ALA A 12 3.92 1.70 -0.18
N PHE A 13 3.94 2.50 -1.24
CA PHE A 13 3.77 3.95 -1.15
C PHE A 13 2.39 4.33 -0.59
N ALA A 14 1.32 3.67 -1.03
CA ALA A 14 -0.03 3.99 -0.58
C ALA A 14 -0.22 3.68 0.92
N CYS A 15 0.40 2.62 1.45
CA CYS A 15 0.40 2.35 2.89
C CYS A 15 1.19 3.43 3.65
N MET A 16 2.36 3.81 3.14
CA MET A 16 3.25 4.83 3.74
C MET A 16 2.62 6.22 3.86
N VAL A 17 1.55 6.53 3.13
CA VAL A 17 0.92 7.87 3.12
C VAL A 17 -0.53 7.83 3.61
N CYS A 18 -1.02 6.68 4.05
CA CYS A 18 -2.46 6.50 4.32
C CYS A 18 -2.91 7.11 5.65
N ASP A 19 -2.00 7.26 6.61
CA ASP A 19 -2.17 7.95 7.89
C ASP A 19 -1.90 9.46 7.77
N GLY A 20 -1.19 9.87 6.71
CA GLY A 20 -0.85 11.27 6.43
C GLY A 20 0.50 11.70 7.02
N ASP A 21 1.31 10.78 7.51
CA ASP A 21 2.71 11.00 7.83
C ASP A 21 3.61 10.20 6.88
N ILE A 22 4.90 10.50 6.82
CA ILE A 22 5.88 9.62 6.17
C ILE A 22 7.05 9.49 7.15
N ASP A 23 7.22 8.32 7.76
CA ASP A 23 8.27 8.06 8.73
C ASP A 23 9.57 7.60 8.04
N ASP A 24 10.72 8.00 8.61
CA ASP A 24 12.05 7.61 8.13
C ASP A 24 12.21 6.07 8.09
N SER A 25 11.53 5.35 8.97
CA SER A 25 11.54 3.88 9.07
C SER A 25 10.88 3.23 7.86
N GLU A 26 9.79 3.80 7.35
CA GLU A 26 9.08 3.35 6.15
C GLU A 26 9.91 3.62 4.90
N VAL A 27 10.49 4.83 4.80
CA VAL A 27 11.40 5.21 3.71
C VAL A 27 12.58 4.24 3.65
N LYS A 28 13.20 3.96 4.80
CA LYS A 28 14.30 3.00 4.90
C LYS A 28 13.85 1.61 4.49
N LEU A 29 12.68 1.15 4.93
CA LEU A 29 12.15 -0.15 4.56
C LEU A 29 11.94 -0.26 3.05
N ILE A 30 11.28 0.70 2.41
CA ILE A 30 11.05 0.68 0.95
C ILE A 30 12.39 0.63 0.19
N LYS A 31 13.37 1.41 0.64
CA LYS A 31 14.74 1.39 0.09
C LYS A 31 15.38 0.00 0.24
N GLU A 32 15.22 -0.65 1.39
CA GLU A 32 15.73 -2.01 1.62
C GLU A 32 15.01 -3.07 0.78
N LEU A 33 13.69 -3.00 0.65
CA LEU A 33 12.88 -3.88 -0.20
C LEU A 33 13.33 -3.78 -1.67
N HIS A 34 13.63 -2.57 -2.13
CA HIS A 34 14.12 -2.36 -3.48
C HIS A 34 15.55 -2.90 -3.68
N ILE A 35 16.51 -2.45 -2.87
CA ILE A 35 17.94 -2.75 -3.08
C ILE A 35 18.29 -4.21 -2.75
N LYS A 36 17.84 -4.69 -1.58
CA LYS A 36 18.26 -6.01 -1.07
C LYS A 36 17.40 -7.13 -1.62
N LYS A 37 16.07 -6.91 -1.72
CA LYS A 37 15.11 -7.95 -2.11
C LYS A 37 14.68 -7.87 -3.57
N LYS A 38 15.06 -6.80 -4.30
CA LYS A 38 14.60 -6.52 -5.68
C LYS A 38 13.08 -6.62 -5.81
N ALA A 39 12.35 -6.25 -4.77
CA ALA A 39 10.89 -6.42 -4.69
C ALA A 39 10.15 -5.68 -5.81
N PHE A 40 10.71 -4.57 -6.28
CA PHE A 40 10.15 -3.73 -7.35
C PHE A 40 10.89 -3.92 -8.69
N GLY A 41 11.71 -4.97 -8.84
CA GLY A 41 12.53 -5.22 -10.03
C GLY A 41 13.43 -4.05 -10.42
N ASP A 42 13.58 -3.80 -11.73
CA ASP A 42 14.50 -2.80 -12.29
C ASP A 42 13.91 -1.38 -12.37
N ILE A 43 13.02 -1.02 -11.45
CA ILE A 43 12.44 0.33 -11.37
C ILE A 43 13.49 1.33 -10.86
N THR A 44 13.50 2.55 -11.44
CA THR A 44 14.26 3.69 -10.90
C THR A 44 13.51 4.27 -9.69
N LEU A 45 13.81 3.77 -8.49
CA LEU A 45 13.02 4.01 -7.28
C LEU A 45 12.81 5.50 -6.94
N ASP A 46 13.86 6.30 -6.97
CA ASP A 46 13.80 7.74 -6.67
C ASP A 46 12.85 8.48 -7.62
N VAL A 47 12.97 8.19 -8.91
CA VAL A 47 12.12 8.79 -9.96
C VAL A 47 10.66 8.37 -9.81
N GLU A 48 10.38 7.10 -9.49
CA GLU A 48 9.00 6.64 -9.34
C GLU A 48 8.36 7.14 -8.04
N ILE A 49 9.10 7.21 -6.93
CA ILE A 49 8.57 7.78 -5.68
C ILE A 49 8.21 9.26 -5.86
N ASP A 50 9.06 10.06 -6.51
CA ASP A 50 8.76 11.48 -6.74
C ASP A 50 7.49 11.67 -7.59
N LYS A 51 7.24 10.79 -8.58
CA LYS A 51 5.99 10.80 -9.36
C LYS A 51 4.77 10.45 -8.50
N LEU A 52 4.91 9.50 -7.57
CA LEU A 52 3.83 9.11 -6.67
C LEU A 52 3.50 10.24 -5.68
N ILE A 53 4.51 10.92 -5.16
CA ILE A 53 4.37 12.14 -4.34
C ILE A 53 3.66 13.24 -5.12
N GLU A 54 4.09 13.51 -6.36
CA GLU A 54 3.41 14.49 -7.21
C GLU A 54 1.94 14.09 -7.45
N SER A 55 1.66 12.81 -7.70
CA SER A 55 0.31 12.32 -7.93
C SER A 55 -0.61 12.52 -6.72
N ILE A 56 -0.16 12.14 -5.51
CA ILE A 56 -0.99 12.25 -4.31
C ILE A 56 -1.16 13.71 -3.87
N ASN A 57 -0.14 14.55 -4.03
CA ASN A 57 -0.22 15.98 -3.73
C ASN A 57 -1.16 16.74 -4.67
N ASN A 58 -1.28 16.29 -5.92
CA ASN A 58 -2.18 16.87 -6.91
C ASN A 58 -3.64 16.49 -6.67
N ASP A 59 -3.92 15.20 -6.50
CA ASP A 59 -5.27 14.69 -6.21
C ASP A 59 -5.16 13.31 -5.54
N SER A 60 -5.24 13.31 -4.21
CA SER A 60 -5.08 12.10 -3.40
C SER A 60 -6.21 11.09 -3.59
N ASN A 61 -7.44 11.55 -3.78
CA ASN A 61 -8.59 10.68 -4.05
C ASN A 61 -8.48 10.05 -5.44
N PHE A 62 -8.04 10.81 -6.45
CA PHE A 62 -7.74 10.25 -7.76
C PHE A 62 -6.64 9.19 -7.69
N PHE A 63 -5.54 9.48 -6.99
CA PHE A 63 -4.44 8.53 -6.78
C PHE A 63 -4.95 7.21 -6.18
N ILE A 64 -5.69 7.26 -5.07
CA ILE A 64 -6.22 6.06 -4.40
C ILE A 64 -7.21 5.31 -5.28
N ARG A 65 -8.12 6.02 -5.95
CA ARG A 65 -9.09 5.38 -6.84
C ARG A 65 -8.37 4.63 -7.96
N THR A 66 -7.40 5.27 -8.61
CA THR A 66 -6.61 4.66 -9.69
C THR A 66 -5.79 3.48 -9.17
N TYR A 67 -5.17 3.57 -7.99
CA TYR A 67 -4.47 2.44 -7.38
C TYR A 67 -5.39 1.21 -7.20
N PHE A 68 -6.58 1.40 -6.62
CA PHE A 68 -7.50 0.28 -6.43
C PHE A 68 -8.12 -0.23 -7.73
N GLU A 69 -8.32 0.62 -8.74
CA GLU A 69 -8.71 0.20 -10.09
C GLU A 69 -7.64 -0.67 -10.74
N GLU A 70 -6.36 -0.31 -10.62
CA GLU A 70 -5.23 -1.11 -11.10
C GLU A 70 -5.11 -2.44 -10.35
N LEU A 71 -5.28 -2.42 -9.02
CA LEU A 71 -5.26 -3.62 -8.19
C LEU A 71 -6.34 -4.62 -8.61
N ASN A 72 -7.55 -4.12 -8.91
CA ASN A 72 -8.70 -4.95 -9.28
C ASN A 72 -8.69 -5.39 -10.74
N SER A 73 -7.99 -4.68 -11.64
CA SER A 73 -7.94 -4.99 -13.07
C SER A 73 -6.71 -5.78 -13.49
N THR A 74 -5.70 -5.89 -12.61
CA THR A 74 -4.50 -6.67 -12.88
C THR A 74 -4.78 -8.16 -12.65
N GLU A 75 -4.46 -8.99 -13.64
CA GLU A 75 -4.47 -10.45 -13.45
C GLU A 75 -3.31 -10.85 -12.53
N LEU A 76 -3.64 -11.20 -11.28
CA LEU A 76 -2.68 -11.60 -10.25
C LEU A 76 -2.79 -13.11 -10.00
N SER A 77 -1.63 -13.78 -9.90
CA SER A 77 -1.59 -15.12 -9.32
C SER A 77 -1.74 -15.03 -7.80
N LYS A 78 -2.09 -16.14 -7.14
CA LYS A 78 -2.14 -16.18 -5.66
C LYS A 78 -0.81 -15.78 -5.01
N GLU A 79 0.32 -16.14 -5.63
CA GLU A 79 1.65 -15.74 -5.17
C GLU A 79 1.85 -14.23 -5.29
N ASP A 80 1.28 -13.59 -6.31
CA ASP A 80 1.39 -12.15 -6.50
C ASP A 80 0.48 -11.37 -5.54
N GLU A 81 -0.75 -11.85 -5.32
CA GLU A 81 -1.64 -11.30 -4.29
C GLU A 81 -1.02 -11.41 -2.90
N LEU A 82 -0.33 -12.53 -2.60
CA LEU A 82 0.40 -12.68 -1.34
C LEU A 82 1.53 -11.66 -1.20
N LYS A 83 2.30 -11.39 -2.27
CA LYS A 83 3.34 -10.35 -2.25
C LYS A 83 2.75 -8.96 -1.99
N ILE A 84 1.55 -8.67 -2.50
CA ILE A 84 0.84 -7.42 -2.21
C ILE A 84 0.50 -7.32 -0.72
N ILE A 85 -0.09 -8.37 -0.14
CA ILE A 85 -0.39 -8.46 1.31
C ILE A 85 0.88 -8.28 2.14
N GLU A 86 1.93 -9.03 1.84
CA GLU A 86 3.21 -8.93 2.54
C GLU A 86 3.84 -7.54 2.46
N THR A 87 3.71 -6.87 1.31
CA THR A 87 4.27 -5.55 1.10
C THR A 87 3.51 -4.52 1.92
N ALA A 88 2.18 -4.57 1.92
CA ALA A 88 1.33 -3.68 2.70
C ALA A 88 1.62 -3.81 4.20
N VAL A 89 1.61 -5.03 4.73
CA VAL A 89 1.87 -5.31 6.15
C VAL A 89 3.25 -4.81 6.57
N LYS A 90 4.30 -5.12 5.80
CA LYS A 90 5.66 -4.71 6.16
C LYS A 90 5.79 -3.20 6.30
N VAL A 91 5.11 -2.43 5.44
CA VAL A 91 5.14 -0.97 5.51
C VAL A 91 4.38 -0.46 6.72
N ILE A 92 3.15 -0.93 6.94
CA ILE A 92 2.32 -0.56 8.10
C ILE A 92 3.02 -0.87 9.43
N GLU A 93 3.77 -1.97 9.50
CA GLU A 93 4.48 -2.36 10.72
C GLU A 93 5.86 -1.69 10.86
N ALA A 94 6.30 -0.87 9.90
CA ALA A 94 7.69 -0.42 9.82
C ALA A 94 8.10 0.54 10.94
N ASP A 95 7.17 1.37 11.41
CA ASP A 95 7.39 2.39 12.44
C ASP A 95 7.01 1.91 13.86
N GLU A 96 6.60 0.63 13.98
CA GLU A 96 6.10 -0.02 15.20
C GLU A 96 4.83 0.62 15.81
N LYS A 97 4.08 1.43 15.04
CA LYS A 97 2.83 2.07 15.48
C LYS A 97 1.71 1.86 14.47
N ILE A 98 0.97 0.78 14.66
CA ILE A 98 -0.17 0.48 13.80
C ILE A 98 -1.36 1.39 14.15
N GLU A 99 -1.75 2.26 13.23
CA GLU A 99 -2.93 3.10 13.33
C GLU A 99 -4.19 2.43 12.78
N TYR A 100 -5.34 2.80 13.33
CA TYR A 100 -6.64 2.28 12.88
C TYR A 100 -6.92 2.58 11.40
N ASN A 101 -6.43 3.69 10.87
CA ASN A 101 -6.61 4.05 9.46
C ASN A 101 -5.78 3.15 8.53
N GLU A 102 -4.59 2.71 8.96
CA GLU A 102 -3.76 1.77 8.19
C GLU A 102 -4.39 0.38 8.14
N ILE A 103 -4.91 -0.11 9.27
CA ILE A 103 -5.67 -1.37 9.31
C ILE A 103 -6.89 -1.29 8.37
N ARG A 104 -7.60 -0.17 8.37
CA ARG A 104 -8.73 0.05 7.45
C ARG A 104 -8.29 0.07 6.00
N PHE A 105 -7.17 0.73 5.69
CA PHE A 105 -6.60 0.75 4.34
C PHE A 105 -6.25 -0.66 3.87
N PHE A 106 -5.57 -1.44 4.73
CA PHE A 106 -5.26 -2.84 4.48
C PHE A 106 -6.51 -3.68 4.22
N LYS A 107 -7.58 -3.52 5.01
CA LYS A 107 -8.86 -4.22 4.77
C LYS A 107 -9.45 -3.92 3.39
N ILE A 108 -9.29 -2.69 2.88
CA ILE A 108 -9.70 -2.35 1.52
C ILE A 108 -8.81 -3.07 0.49
N ILE A 109 -7.48 -3.04 0.61
CA ILE A 109 -6.55 -3.77 -0.27
C ILE A 109 -6.96 -5.25 -0.31
N ARG A 110 -7.09 -5.86 0.86
CA ARG A 110 -7.46 -7.26 1.05
C ARG A 110 -8.77 -7.62 0.35
N SER A 111 -9.77 -6.73 0.38
CA SER A 111 -11.07 -6.96 -0.26
C SER A 111 -11.03 -6.98 -1.80
N LYS A 112 -9.94 -6.51 -2.42
CA LYS A 112 -9.75 -6.52 -3.88
C LYS A 112 -9.02 -7.76 -4.39
N LEU A 113 -8.56 -8.63 -3.48
CA LEU A 113 -7.76 -9.82 -3.81
C LEU A 113 -8.58 -11.09 -3.67
N ASN A 114 -8.26 -12.11 -4.48
CA ASN A 114 -9.01 -13.37 -4.55
C ASN A 114 -8.53 -14.44 -3.56
N ILE A 115 -7.29 -14.34 -3.06
CA ILE A 115 -6.75 -15.19 -1.99
C ILE A 115 -7.71 -15.18 -0.80
N SER A 116 -7.88 -16.28 -0.10
CA SER A 116 -8.77 -16.35 1.08
C SER A 116 -8.06 -15.95 2.38
N ASN A 117 -8.82 -15.62 3.43
CA ASN A 117 -8.22 -15.31 4.74
C ASN A 117 -7.48 -16.52 5.31
N ASP A 118 -8.05 -17.72 5.15
CA ASP A 118 -7.43 -18.97 5.60
C ASP A 118 -6.07 -19.18 4.91
N GLU A 119 -5.98 -18.94 3.60
CA GLU A 119 -4.71 -19.05 2.86
C GLU A 119 -3.65 -18.04 3.33
N ILE A 120 -4.07 -16.82 3.70
CA ILE A 120 -3.15 -15.83 4.27
C ILE A 120 -2.68 -16.29 5.66
N LEU A 121 -3.60 -16.76 6.51
CA LEU A 121 -3.31 -17.16 7.89
C LEU A 121 -2.48 -18.44 7.98
N GLU A 122 -2.57 -19.34 7.01
CA GLU A 122 -1.69 -20.51 6.93
C GLU A 122 -0.20 -20.11 6.82
N LEU A 123 0.09 -19.00 6.13
CA LEU A 123 1.44 -18.50 5.90
C LEU A 123 1.86 -17.43 6.91
N TYR A 124 0.89 -16.62 7.35
CA TYR A 124 1.07 -15.50 8.26
C TYR A 124 0.01 -15.49 9.37
N PRO A 125 0.12 -16.40 10.36
CA PRO A 125 -0.85 -16.49 11.45
C PRO A 125 -1.00 -15.20 12.26
N THR A 126 0.03 -14.35 12.26
CA THR A 126 0.04 -13.06 12.97
C THR A 126 -0.87 -12.01 12.35
N LEU A 127 -1.39 -12.23 11.13
CA LEU A 127 -2.29 -11.30 10.45
C LEU A 127 -3.76 -11.47 10.84
N GLU A 128 -4.06 -12.27 11.86
CA GLU A 128 -5.43 -12.50 12.33
C GLU A 128 -6.17 -11.17 12.58
N GLU A 129 -5.57 -10.26 13.34
CA GLU A 129 -6.15 -8.93 13.67
C GLU A 129 -6.45 -8.07 12.43
N TYR A 130 -5.61 -8.16 11.40
CA TYR A 130 -5.80 -7.44 10.14
C TYR A 130 -6.97 -8.00 9.32
N LEU A 131 -7.26 -9.29 9.47
CA LEU A 131 -8.26 -10.03 8.71
C LEU A 131 -9.60 -10.17 9.44
N GLU A 132 -9.65 -9.80 10.72
CA GLU A 132 -10.89 -9.78 11.49
C GLU A 132 -11.94 -8.91 10.77
N THR A 133 -13.09 -9.51 10.51
CA THR A 133 -14.24 -8.80 9.98
C THR A 133 -14.80 -7.91 11.09
N ASP A 134 -14.33 -6.68 11.16
CA ASP A 134 -15.20 -5.62 11.67
C ASP A 134 -16.46 -5.59 10.79
N ILE A 135 -17.57 -5.12 11.36
CA ILE A 135 -18.89 -5.02 10.73
C ILE A 135 -18.85 -3.98 9.58
N ILE A 136 -18.10 -4.28 8.54
CA ILE A 136 -17.76 -3.42 7.43
C ILE A 136 -18.34 -4.11 6.21
N SER A 137 -19.55 -3.69 5.84
CA SER A 137 -20.21 -4.19 4.63
C SER A 137 -19.40 -3.80 3.38
N GLU A 138 -19.56 -4.55 2.28
CA GLU A 138 -19.00 -4.18 0.97
C GLU A 138 -19.38 -2.75 0.56
N SER A 139 -20.60 -2.31 0.90
CA SER A 139 -21.05 -0.94 0.65
C SER A 139 -20.30 0.11 1.47
N TYR A 140 -19.87 -0.23 2.69
CA TYR A 140 -19.03 0.65 3.51
C TYR A 140 -17.60 0.71 2.94
N LEU A 141 -17.02 -0.42 2.53
CA LEU A 141 -15.71 -0.43 1.84
C LEU A 141 -15.72 0.35 0.53
N ALA A 142 -16.79 0.24 -0.26
CA ALA A 142 -16.93 0.99 -1.49
C ALA A 142 -16.99 2.50 -1.25
N ASN A 143 -17.84 2.95 -0.30
CA ASN A 143 -17.93 4.37 0.06
C ASN A 143 -16.60 4.89 0.65
N LEU A 144 -15.90 4.05 1.40
CA LEU A 144 -14.58 4.37 1.94
C LEU A 144 -13.52 4.54 0.86
N GLN A 145 -13.54 3.72 -0.18
CA GLN A 145 -12.60 3.86 -1.29
C GLN A 145 -12.72 5.23 -1.98
N PHE A 146 -13.95 5.73 -2.17
CA PHE A 146 -14.19 6.98 -2.91
C PHE A 146 -13.79 8.25 -2.15
N GLY A 147 -13.74 8.19 -0.83
CA GLY A 147 -13.44 9.33 0.03
C GLY A 147 -12.51 8.96 1.17
N PHE A 148 -11.58 8.03 0.96
CA PHE A 148 -10.67 7.55 2.01
C PHE A 148 -9.91 8.73 2.64
N PHE A 149 -9.53 9.70 1.80
CA PHE A 149 -8.88 10.93 2.21
C PHE A 149 -9.83 12.13 2.31
N ASP A 150 -11.13 11.99 2.07
CA ASP A 150 -12.07 13.12 2.19
C ASP A 150 -12.22 13.61 3.64
N SER A 151 -12.01 12.72 4.61
CA SER A 151 -11.96 13.08 6.04
C SER A 151 -10.58 13.56 6.50
N SER A 152 -9.56 13.41 5.65
CA SER A 152 -8.15 13.55 6.00
C SER A 152 -7.59 14.74 5.21
N ASN A 153 -7.35 15.88 5.85
CA ASN A 153 -6.56 16.94 5.22
C ASN A 153 -5.11 16.44 5.14
N LEU A 154 -4.81 15.58 4.15
CA LEU A 154 -3.46 15.10 3.93
C LEU A 154 -2.54 16.31 3.77
N PRO A 155 -1.37 16.30 4.43
CA PRO A 155 -0.40 17.35 4.21
C PRO A 155 0.14 17.27 2.79
N GLN A 156 0.76 18.35 2.34
CA GLN A 156 1.61 18.30 1.16
C GLN A 156 2.90 17.58 1.53
N PHE A 157 3.16 16.45 0.88
CA PHE A 157 4.38 15.69 1.08
C PHE A 157 5.54 16.32 0.30
N GLN A 158 6.72 16.34 0.89
CA GLN A 158 7.93 16.82 0.22
C GLN A 158 8.50 15.73 -0.68
N SER A 159 9.23 16.11 -1.73
CA SER A 159 9.96 15.16 -2.58
C SER A 159 10.99 14.38 -1.78
N LEU A 160 10.97 13.05 -1.93
CA LEU A 160 11.86 12.10 -1.26
C LEU A 160 12.95 11.55 -2.18
N GLY A 161 13.02 11.98 -3.45
CA GLY A 161 13.94 11.43 -4.44
C GLY A 161 15.40 11.41 -3.97
N ASN A 162 15.83 12.36 -3.14
CA ASN A 162 17.18 12.35 -2.58
C ASN A 162 17.39 11.25 -1.52
N ASP A 163 16.36 10.91 -0.75
CA ASP A 163 16.42 9.87 0.28
C ASP A 163 16.49 8.47 -0.34
N PHE A 164 15.93 8.31 -1.54
CA PHE A 164 15.97 7.07 -2.32
C PHE A 164 17.15 6.94 -3.30
N LYS A 165 17.96 8.00 -3.50
CA LYS A 165 19.20 7.89 -4.28
C LYS A 165 20.12 6.83 -3.68
N VAL A 166 20.61 5.95 -4.54
CA VAL A 166 21.52 4.84 -4.21
C VAL A 166 22.90 5.14 -4.76
#